data_AF-A0A965QGG7-F1
#
_entry.id   AF-A0A965QGG7-F1
#
_cell.length_a   1.000
_cell.length_b   1.000
_cell.length_c   1.000
_cell.angle_alpha   90.00
_cell.angle_beta   90.00
_cell.angle_gamma   90.00
#
_symmetry.space_group_name_H-M   'P 1'
#
loop_
_entity.id
_entity.type
_entity.pdbx_description
1 polymer ?
#
loop_
_entity_poly.entity_id
_entity_poly.type
_entity_poly.pdbx_seq_one_letter_code
_entity_poly.pdbx_strand_id
1 'polypeptide(L)' 'MKRSLLIVNADDYAMNEIMSASIRAAFSEGLISSSSCFATSTIFQEEIRKAFEAGIKTFGVHLDLSFGKPVSTAV' A
#
# COMPACT_ATOMS: atom_id res chain seq x y z
N MET A 1 -15.57 -27.81 -11.66
CA MET A 1 -14.25 -27.46 -11.10
C MET A 1 -14.42 -26.31 -10.12
N LYS A 2 -13.82 -26.39 -8.92
CA LYS A 2 -13.87 -25.31 -7.92
C LYS A 2 -12.82 -24.27 -8.29
N ARG A 3 -13.19 -22.98 -8.37
CA ARG A 3 -12.23 -21.88 -8.54
C ARG A 3 -11.65 -21.51 -7.18
N SER A 4 -10.34 -21.33 -7.10
CA SER A 4 -9.65 -20.76 -5.96
C SER A 4 -9.28 -19.32 -6.27
N LEU A 5 -9.49 -18.43 -5.31
CA LEU A 5 -9.03 -17.04 -5.36
C LEU A 5 -7.70 -16.95 -4.61
N LEU A 6 -6.67 -16.38 -5.24
CA LEU A 6 -5.39 -16.07 -4.61
C LEU A 6 -5.23 -14.56 -4.53
N ILE A 7 -4.88 -14.06 -3.36
CA ILE A 7 -4.48 -12.67 -3.15
C ILE A 7 -2.98 -12.68 -2.88
N VAL A 8 -2.23 -11.97 -3.71
CA VAL A 8 -0.81 -11.69 -3.48
C VAL A 8 -0.72 -10.25 -3.02
N ASN A 9 -0.45 -10.06 -1.73
CA ASN A 9 -0.41 -8.75 -1.09
C ASN A 9 1.03 -8.31 -0.86
N ALA A 10 1.38 -7.09 -1.29
CA ALA A 10 2.62 -6.43 -0.90
C ALA A 10 2.37 -5.49 0.29
N ASP A 11 3.08 -5.73 1.39
CA ASP A 11 3.06 -4.82 2.54
C ASP A 11 3.95 -3.58 2.29
N ASP A 12 3.90 -2.65 3.24
CA ASP A 12 4.79 -1.49 3.31
C ASP A 12 4.62 -0.40 2.23
N TYR A 13 3.45 -0.31 1.62
CA TYR A 13 3.16 0.83 0.73
C TYR A 13 3.20 2.14 1.51
N ALA A 14 3.75 3.18 0.88
CA ALA A 14 4.06 4.47 1.50
C ALA A 14 5.10 4.44 2.62
N MET A 15 5.84 3.34 2.85
CA MET A 15 6.95 3.34 3.80
C MET A 15 8.09 4.29 3.35
N ASN A 16 8.46 4.21 2.07
CA ASN A 16 9.37 5.15 1.42
C ASN A 16 9.10 5.16 -0.10
N GLU A 17 9.68 6.12 -0.81
CA GLU A 17 9.42 6.32 -2.24
C GLU A 17 9.85 5.12 -3.10
N ILE A 18 10.99 4.49 -2.75
CA ILE A 18 11.51 3.32 -3.47
C ILE A 18 10.53 2.16 -3.33
N MET A 19 10.11 1.85 -2.10
CA MET A 19 9.18 0.77 -1.82
C MET A 19 7.85 0.97 -2.56
N SER A 20 7.28 2.17 -2.47
CA SER A 20 6.02 2.49 -3.16
C SER A 20 6.16 2.40 -4.69
N ALA A 21 7.28 2.85 -5.26
CA ALA A 21 7.54 2.72 -6.69
C ALA A 21 7.65 1.26 -7.13
N SER A 22 8.37 0.43 -6.38
CA SER A 22 8.48 -1.01 -6.64
C SER A 22 7.13 -1.72 -6.55
N ILE A 23 6.30 -1.39 -5.56
CA ILE A 23 4.96 -1.97 -5.42
C ILE A 23 4.06 -1.55 -6.59
N ARG A 24 4.10 -0.27 -7.02
CA ARG A 24 3.36 0.17 -8.21
C ARG A 24 3.79 -0.60 -9.47
N ALA A 25 5.10 -0.78 -9.66
CA ALA A 25 5.62 -1.55 -10.78
C ALA A 25 5.11 -3.01 -10.74
N ALA A 26 5.18 -3.66 -9.58
CA ALA A 26 4.69 -5.03 -9.40
C ALA A 26 3.18 -5.18 -9.68
N PHE A 27 2.36 -4.18 -9.34
CA PHE A 27 0.96 -4.13 -9.77
C PHE A 27 0.82 -4.04 -11.29
N SER A 28 1.56 -3.13 -11.93
CA SER A 28 1.49 -2.95 -13.39
C SER A 28 1.94 -4.16 -14.19
N GLU A 29 2.88 -4.94 -13.63
CA GLU A 29 3.38 -6.19 -14.19
C GLU A 29 2.50 -7.40 -13.85
N GLY A 30 1.46 -7.22 -13.02
CA GLY A 30 0.52 -8.28 -12.64
C GLY A 30 1.08 -9.29 -11.63
N LEU A 31 2.18 -8.97 -10.95
CA LEU A 31 2.85 -9.86 -9.97
C LEU A 31 2.12 -9.90 -8.63
N ILE A 32 1.46 -8.80 -8.27
CA ILE A 32 0.67 -8.68 -7.04
C ILE A 32 -0.75 -8.23 -7.36
N SER A 33 -1.68 -8.54 -6.47
CA SER A 33 -3.11 -8.23 -6.63
C SER A 33 -3.65 -7.32 -5.53
N SER A 34 -2.86 -7.04 -4.49
CA SER A 34 -3.25 -6.19 -3.36
C SER A 34 -2.02 -5.57 -2.71
N SER A 35 -2.24 -4.53 -1.91
CA SER A 35 -1.22 -3.94 -1.06
C SER A 35 -1.84 -3.24 0.14
N SER A 36 -1.09 -3.14 1.23
CA SER A 36 -1.46 -2.42 2.45
C SER A 36 -0.55 -1.20 2.65
N CYS A 37 -1.10 -0.09 3.13
CA CYS A 37 -0.39 1.19 3.20
C CYS A 37 -0.26 1.76 4.62
N PHE A 38 0.87 2.40 4.92
CA PHE A 38 1.13 3.10 6.18
C PHE A 38 0.50 4.50 6.17
N ALA A 39 -0.68 4.64 6.78
CA ALA A 39 -1.31 5.95 6.98
C ALA A 39 -0.52 6.85 7.96
N THR A 40 0.33 6.26 8.79
CA THR A 40 1.25 6.94 9.72
C THR A 40 2.45 7.59 9.00
N SER A 41 2.69 7.23 7.74
CA SER A 41 3.81 7.75 6.95
C SER A 41 3.58 9.20 6.52
N THR A 42 4.65 10.01 6.54
CA THR A 42 4.60 11.40 6.06
C THR A 42 4.38 11.51 4.55
N ILE A 43 4.67 10.46 3.78
CA ILE A 43 4.47 10.42 2.33
C ILE A 43 3.16 9.75 1.91
N PHE A 44 2.32 9.33 2.87
CA PHE A 44 1.08 8.58 2.63
C PHE A 44 0.19 9.21 1.54
N GLN A 45 -0.18 10.49 1.71
CA GLN A 45 -1.11 11.17 0.82
C GLN A 45 -0.58 11.24 -0.62
N GLU A 46 0.70 11.56 -0.77
CA GLU A 46 1.34 11.69 -2.08
C GLU A 46 1.49 10.34 -2.77
N GLU A 47 1.88 9.29 -2.04
CA GLU A 47 1.99 7.95 -2.62
C GLU A 47 0.62 7.35 -2.98
N ILE A 48 -0.42 7.63 -2.21
CA ILE A 48 -1.79 7.23 -2.56
C ILE A 48 -2.25 7.94 -3.83
N ARG A 49 -1.99 9.24 -3.98
CA ARG A 49 -2.28 9.98 -5.23
C ARG A 49 -1.59 9.32 -6.43
N LYS A 50 -0.29 9.03 -6.33
CA LYS A 50 0.47 8.32 -7.38
C LYS A 50 -0.11 6.94 -7.68
N ALA A 51 -0.58 6.23 -6.67
CA ALA A 51 -1.19 4.91 -6.84
C ALA A 51 -2.48 4.98 -7.66
N PHE A 52 -3.35 5.94 -7.35
CA PHE A 52 -4.59 6.17 -8.11
C PHE A 52 -4.31 6.57 -9.56
N GLU A 53 -3.32 7.43 -9.79
CA GLU A 53 -2.86 7.81 -11.14
C GLU A 53 -2.28 6.62 -11.91
N ALA A 54 -1.64 5.67 -11.22
CA ALA A 54 -1.17 4.40 -11.77
C ALA A 54 -2.28 3.34 -11.93
N GLY A 55 -3.54 3.67 -11.62
CA GLY A 55 -4.69 2.79 -11.79
C GLY A 55 -4.92 1.78 -10.67
N ILE A 56 -4.18 1.87 -9.55
CA ILE A 56 -4.39 1.04 -8.37
C ILE A 56 -5.52 1.65 -7.55
N LYS A 57 -6.67 0.96 -7.50
CA LYS A 57 -7.90 1.50 -6.90
C LYS A 57 -8.22 0.97 -5.50
N THR A 58 -7.50 -0.04 -5.04
CA THR A 58 -7.80 -0.73 -3.79
C THR A 58 -6.54 -0.95 -2.98
N PHE A 59 -6.56 -0.46 -1.75
CA PHE A 59 -5.53 -0.68 -0.74
C PHE A 59 -6.17 -1.16 0.55
N GLY A 60 -5.44 -2.02 1.27
CA GLY A 60 -5.64 -2.24 2.70
C GLY A 60 -4.95 -1.18 3.53
N VAL A 61 -5.26 -1.14 4.82
CA VAL A 61 -4.54 -0.33 5.80
C VAL A 61 -3.51 -1.22 6.49
N HIS A 62 -2.24 -0.79 6.50
CA HIS A 62 -1.20 -1.44 7.29
C HIS A 62 -1.19 -0.80 8.67
N LEU A 63 -1.87 -1.42 9.63
CA LEU A 63 -1.89 -0.94 11.02
C LEU A 63 -0.49 -1.03 11.62
N ASP A 64 -0.09 0.03 12.30
CA ASP A 64 1.27 0.15 12.81
C ASP A 64 1.30 0.83 14.18
N LEU A 65 2.31 0.44 14.97
CA LEU A 65 2.66 1.02 16.27
C LEU A 65 4.15 1.39 16.37
N SER A 66 4.91 1.31 15.27
CA SER A 66 6.37 1.32 15.26
C SER A 66 7.01 2.19 14.17
N PHE A 67 6.24 2.67 13.20
CA PHE A 67 6.70 3.40 12.02
C PHE A 67 5.84 4.64 11.73
N GLY A 68 6.50 5.80 11.62
CA GLY A 68 5.84 7.06 11.31
C GLY A 68 5.23 7.73 12.55
N LYS A 69 4.19 8.54 12.34
CA LYS A 69 3.51 9.29 13.41
C LYS A 69 2.10 8.75 13.64
N PRO A 70 1.61 8.70 14.89
CA PRO A 70 0.21 8.38 15.16
C PRO A 70 -0.74 9.26 14.34
N VAL A 71 -1.78 8.66 13.78
CA VAL A 71 -2.79 9.36 12.98
C VAL A 71 -3.78 10.13 13.87
N SER A 72 -3.91 9.73 15.13
CA SER A 72 -4.76 10.36 16.14
C SER A 72 -3.90 10.87 17.30
N THR A 73 -4.38 11.94 17.95
CA THR A 73 -3.84 12.45 19.21
C THR A 73 -4.50 11.81 20.44
N ALA A 74 -5.54 10.99 20.25
CA ALA A 74 -6.20 10.28 21.33
C ALA A 74 -5.26 9.21 21.88
N VAL A 75 -5.12 9.21 23.21
CA VAL A 75 -4.35 8.23 24.00
C VAL A 75 -5.33 7.32 24.72
#